data_AF-A0A941B324-F1
#
_entry.id   AF-A0A941B324-F1
#
_cell.length_a   1.000
_cell.length_b   1.000
_cell.length_c   1.000
_cell.angle_alpha   90.00
_cell.angle_beta   90.00
_cell.angle_gamma   90.00
#
_symmetry.space_group_name_H-M   'P 1'
#
loop_
_entity.id
_entity.type
_entity.pdbx_description
1 polymer ?
#
loop_
_entity_poly.entity_id
_entity_poly.type
_entity_poly.pdbx_seq_one_letter_code
_entity_poly.pdbx_strand_id
1 'polypeptide(L)'
;MKKDITIPEVENVFLAAVQEWSDDFMEKVWFAYLVNDSDFNLESVMVVSKAFGTIDGEMKKTSVLRHAFVEVPAVSVVKIEMIEKSLLVLNNEFMVTFFIGNTLYDKKFIFKSNLINETNTEEVPILFVEGVMVK
;
A
#
# COMPACT_ATOMS: atom_id res chain seq x y z
N MET A 1 -26.97 -14.57 -15.66
CA MET A 1 -25.91 -15.02 -16.59
C MET A 1 -24.72 -14.07 -16.42
N LYS A 2 -23.71 -14.44 -15.63
CA LYS A 2 -22.45 -13.70 -15.61
C LYS A 2 -21.56 -14.37 -16.65
N LYS A 3 -21.47 -13.74 -17.83
CA LYS A 3 -20.49 -14.10 -18.85
C LYS A 3 -19.09 -14.01 -18.23
N ASP A 4 -18.19 -14.85 -18.70
CA ASP A 4 -16.80 -14.97 -18.26
C ASP A 4 -16.13 -13.60 -18.10
N ILE A 5 -15.89 -13.17 -16.86
CA ILE A 5 -15.14 -11.96 -16.55
C ILE A 5 -13.69 -12.39 -16.39
N THR A 6 -12.84 -12.02 -17.35
CA THR A 6 -11.39 -12.08 -17.17
C THR A 6 -11.01 -10.99 -16.17
N ILE A 7 -10.62 -11.39 -14.96
CA ILE A 7 -9.98 -10.47 -14.01
C ILE A 7 -8.55 -10.30 -14.49
N PRO A 8 -8.13 -9.09 -14.87
CA PRO A 8 -6.80 -8.87 -15.37
C PRO A 8 -5.79 -8.96 -14.21
N GLU A 9 -4.64 -9.58 -14.44
CA GLU A 9 -3.61 -9.74 -13.43
C GLU A 9 -2.83 -8.42 -13.24
N VAL A 10 -2.56 -8.07 -11.99
CA VAL A 10 -1.78 -6.88 -11.64
C VAL A 10 -0.32 -7.29 -11.46
N GLU A 11 0.47 -7.03 -12.50
CA GLU A 11 1.92 -7.19 -12.50
C GLU A 11 2.61 -5.85 -12.23
N ASN A 12 3.72 -5.87 -11.49
CA ASN A 12 4.59 -4.71 -11.21
C ASN A 12 3.95 -3.49 -10.52
N VAL A 13 2.74 -3.64 -9.97
CA VAL A 13 2.13 -2.67 -9.06
C VAL A 13 2.03 -3.30 -7.67
N PHE A 14 2.63 -2.66 -6.67
CA PHE A 14 2.75 -3.18 -5.31
C PHE A 14 2.82 -2.06 -4.28
N LEU A 15 2.72 -2.41 -2.99
CA LEU A 15 2.92 -1.45 -1.91
C LEU A 15 4.27 -1.63 -1.24
N ALA A 16 4.82 -0.51 -0.78
CA ALA A 16 5.99 -0.47 0.07
C ALA A 16 5.71 0.34 1.35
N ALA A 17 6.21 -0.12 2.49
CA ALA A 17 6.31 0.68 3.70
C ALA A 17 7.75 1.14 3.85
N VAL A 18 7.99 2.44 3.93
CA VAL A 18 9.34 3.05 3.99
C VAL A 18 9.45 3.95 5.22
N GLN A 19 10.60 3.96 5.88
CA GLN A 19 10.86 4.90 6.97
C GLN A 19 11.31 6.27 6.46
N GLU A 20 10.70 7.32 6.99
CA GLU A 20 11.12 8.71 6.80
C GLU A 20 11.23 9.42 8.13
N TRP A 21 12.13 10.41 8.22
CA TRP A 21 12.23 11.27 9.38
C TRP A 21 11.00 12.17 9.48
N SER A 22 10.36 12.20 10.64
CA SER A 22 9.29 13.15 10.94
C SER A 22 9.75 14.18 11.97
N ASP A 23 9.69 15.46 11.62
CA ASP A 23 9.99 16.56 12.53
C ASP A 23 8.93 16.69 13.64
N ASP A 24 7.69 16.29 13.38
CA ASP A 24 6.59 16.34 14.36
C ASP A 24 6.79 15.34 15.50
N PHE A 25 7.29 14.14 15.17
CA PHE A 25 7.53 13.07 16.15
C PHE A 25 8.98 12.96 16.60
N MET A 26 9.90 13.67 15.94
CA MET A 26 11.35 13.58 16.17
C MET A 26 11.88 12.15 16.11
N GLU A 27 11.27 11.31 15.26
CA GLU A 27 11.66 9.92 15.02
C GLU A 27 11.42 9.51 13.56
N LYS A 28 11.96 8.34 13.18
CA LYS A 28 11.59 7.70 11.91
C LYS A 28 10.19 7.10 12.03
N VAL A 29 9.32 7.46 11.10
CA VAL A 29 7.96 6.92 10.98
C VAL A 29 7.80 6.19 9.66
N TRP A 30 6.89 5.22 9.61
CA TRP A 30 6.63 4.45 8.40
C TRP A 30 5.58 5.14 7.54
N PHE A 31 5.84 5.23 6.24
CA PHE A 31 4.88 5.68 5.23
C PHE A 31 4.59 4.54 4.25
N ALA A 32 3.31 4.35 3.94
CA ALA A 32 2.87 3.51 2.85
C ALA A 32 3.02 4.25 1.52
N TYR A 33 3.52 3.55 0.50
CA TYR A 33 3.69 4.00 -0.86
C TYR A 33 3.02 3.01 -1.81
N LEU A 34 2.37 3.54 -2.85
CA LEU A 34 2.02 2.76 -4.03
C LEU A 34 3.17 2.89 -5.03
N VAL A 35 3.75 1.75 -5.41
CA VAL A 35 4.82 1.66 -6.40
C VAL A 35 4.24 1.15 -7.69
N ASN A 36 4.39 1.93 -8.76
CA ASN A 36 4.07 1.55 -10.12
C ASN A 36 5.36 1.33 -10.89
N ASP A 37 5.84 0.09 -10.91
CA ASP A 37 7.01 -0.35 -11.67
C ASP A 37 6.59 -0.97 -13.03
N SER A 38 5.41 -0.61 -13.52
CA SER A 38 4.90 -1.03 -14.82
C SER A 38 5.16 0.03 -15.89
N ASP A 39 5.02 -0.38 -17.15
CA ASP A 39 5.11 0.50 -18.33
C ASP A 39 3.82 1.32 -18.59
N PHE A 40 2.85 1.28 -17.67
CA PHE A 40 1.54 1.91 -17.85
C PHE A 40 1.27 2.99 -16.81
N ASN A 41 0.60 4.07 -17.22
CA ASN A 41 0.00 5.01 -16.27
C ASN A 41 -1.20 4.35 -15.60
N LEU A 42 -1.30 4.51 -14.27
CA LEU A 42 -2.47 4.12 -13.51
C LEU A 42 -3.37 5.34 -13.39
N GLU A 43 -4.58 5.26 -13.94
CA GLU A 43 -5.54 6.36 -13.91
C GLU A 43 -6.61 6.15 -12.85
N SER A 44 -7.12 7.25 -12.27
CA SER A 44 -8.21 7.24 -11.29
C SER A 44 -7.97 6.26 -10.14
N VAL A 45 -6.76 6.30 -9.58
CA VAL A 45 -6.31 5.39 -8.52
C VAL A 45 -7.06 5.69 -7.23
N MET A 46 -7.66 4.66 -6.63
CA MET A 46 -8.28 4.71 -5.32
C MET A 46 -7.61 3.69 -4.41
N VAL A 47 -7.06 4.15 -3.29
CA VAL A 47 -6.52 3.31 -2.22
C VAL A 47 -7.43 3.40 -1.02
N VAL A 48 -7.95 2.26 -0.58
CA VAL A 48 -8.78 2.13 0.61
C VAL A 48 -8.00 1.35 1.67
N SER A 49 -7.63 2.02 2.76
CA SER A 49 -6.84 1.42 3.83
C SER A 49 -7.66 1.19 5.11
N LYS A 50 -7.29 0.15 5.85
CA LYS A 50 -7.76 -0.14 7.21
C LYS A 50 -6.78 -1.09 7.90
N ALA A 51 -6.74 -1.07 9.22
CA ALA A 51 -6.04 -2.07 10.01
C ALA A 51 -7.00 -2.91 10.85
N PHE A 52 -6.66 -4.18 11.06
CA PHE A 52 -7.42 -5.09 11.92
C PHE A 52 -6.54 -6.18 12.54
N GLY A 53 -6.97 -6.69 13.69
CA GLY A 53 -6.30 -7.77 14.39
C GLY A 53 -6.68 -7.80 15.87
N THR A 54 -5.86 -8.43 16.68
CA THR A 54 -6.08 -8.54 18.12
C THR A 54 -4.95 -7.86 18.87
N ILE A 55 -5.27 -6.99 19.83
CA ILE A 55 -4.31 -6.40 20.77
C ILE A 55 -4.84 -6.69 22.17
N ASP A 56 -4.01 -7.28 23.03
CA ASP A 56 -4.35 -7.62 24.42
C ASP A 56 -5.64 -8.46 24.56
N GLY A 57 -5.87 -9.38 23.60
CA GLY A 57 -7.06 -10.23 23.57
C GLY A 57 -8.33 -9.56 23.03
N GLU A 58 -8.28 -8.27 22.70
CA GLU A 58 -9.40 -7.55 22.11
C GLU A 58 -9.25 -7.40 20.60
N MET A 59 -10.35 -7.63 19.87
CA MET A 59 -10.40 -7.34 18.44
C MET A 59 -10.36 -5.82 18.23
N LYS A 60 -9.33 -5.35 17.53
CA LYS A 60 -9.19 -3.96 17.08
C LYS A 60 -9.42 -3.89 15.57
N LYS A 61 -10.09 -2.83 15.16
CA LYS A 61 -10.32 -2.47 13.77
C LYS A 61 -10.35 -0.96 13.65
N THR A 62 -9.60 -0.39 12.73
CA THR A 62 -9.59 1.05 12.51
C THR A 62 -10.74 1.49 11.63
N SER A 63 -10.96 2.81 11.59
CA SER A 63 -11.72 3.45 10.52
C SER A 63 -11.11 3.14 9.15
N VAL A 64 -11.94 3.25 8.12
CA VAL A 64 -11.52 3.10 6.72
C VAL A 64 -11.11 4.46 6.19
N LEU A 65 -9.90 4.56 5.64
CA LEU A 65 -9.41 5.75 4.95
C LEU A 65 -9.44 5.54 3.44
N ARG A 66 -9.56 6.64 2.69
CA ARG A 66 -9.65 6.65 1.23
C ARG A 66 -8.74 7.72 0.67
N HIS A 67 -7.83 7.30 -0.20
CA HIS A 67 -6.89 8.17 -0.89
C HIS A 67 -7.15 8.06 -2.39
N ALA A 68 -7.34 9.20 -3.04
CA ALA A 68 -7.59 9.24 -4.48
C ALA A 68 -6.46 9.98 -5.17
N PHE A 69 -5.91 9.38 -6.21
CA PHE A 69 -4.90 9.98 -7.07
C PHE A 69 -5.44 10.00 -8.50
N VAL A 70 -5.31 11.16 -9.16
CA VAL A 70 -5.78 11.31 -10.55
C VAL A 70 -5.00 10.37 -11.47
N GLU A 71 -3.68 10.30 -11.28
CA GLU A 71 -2.77 9.46 -12.04
C GLU A 71 -1.58 9.07 -11.17
N VAL A 72 -1.06 7.86 -11.38
CA VAL A 72 0.29 7.44 -10.97
C VAL A 72 1.03 7.02 -12.24
N PRO A 73 1.97 7.84 -12.74
CA PRO A 73 2.67 7.57 -14.00
C PRO A 73 3.41 6.22 -14.01
N ALA A 74 3.70 5.69 -15.21
CA ALA A 74 4.60 4.55 -15.39
C ALA A 74 5.95 4.80 -14.68
N VAL A 75 6.54 3.75 -14.10
CA VAL A 75 7.84 3.80 -13.40
C VAL A 75 7.90 4.94 -12.38
N SER A 76 6.90 5.02 -11.50
CA SER A 76 6.80 6.07 -10.49
C SER A 76 6.21 5.56 -9.17
N VAL A 77 6.20 6.44 -8.17
CA VAL A 77 5.68 6.13 -6.83
C VAL A 77 4.83 7.28 -6.33
N VAL A 78 3.85 6.96 -5.49
CA VAL A 78 3.08 7.96 -4.75
C VAL A 78 2.98 7.59 -3.28
N LYS A 79 3.22 8.58 -2.41
CA LYS A 79 3.03 8.45 -0.97
C LYS A 79 1.53 8.40 -0.66
N ILE A 80 1.11 7.40 0.10
CA ILE A 80 -0.30 7.19 0.49
C ILE A 80 -0.56 7.83 1.85
N GLU A 81 0.00 7.26 2.91
CA GLU A 81 -0.26 7.69 4.29
C GLU A 81 0.86 7.27 5.24
N MET A 82 0.94 7.94 6.38
CA MET A 82 1.74 7.49 7.51
C MET A 82 1.05 6.30 8.19
N ILE A 83 1.81 5.26 8.52
CA ILE A 83 1.34 4.13 9.31
C ILE A 83 1.70 4.38 10.78
N GLU A 84 0.68 4.57 11.62
CA GLU A 84 0.90 4.75 13.05
C GLU A 84 1.62 3.53 13.66
N LYS A 85 2.57 3.78 14.55
CA LYS A 85 3.39 2.75 15.22
C LYS A 85 2.53 1.68 15.93
N SER A 86 1.41 2.09 16.50
CA SER A 86 0.43 1.21 17.16
C SER A 86 -0.25 0.22 16.20
N LEU A 87 -0.24 0.48 14.89
CA LEU A 87 -0.84 -0.36 13.86
C LEU A 87 0.13 -1.37 13.25
N LEU A 88 1.44 -1.25 13.50
CA LEU A 88 2.46 -2.18 12.99
C LEU A 88 2.26 -3.61 13.52
N VAL A 89 1.64 -3.75 14.69
CA VAL A 89 1.26 -5.04 15.28
C VAL A 89 -0.04 -5.62 14.69
N LEU A 90 -0.74 -4.88 13.83
CA LEU A 90 -1.98 -5.30 13.19
C LEU A 90 -1.75 -5.69 11.72
N ASN A 91 -2.74 -6.34 11.12
CA ASN A 91 -2.77 -6.48 9.67
C ASN A 91 -3.22 -5.16 9.06
N ASN A 92 -2.38 -4.53 8.25
CA ASN A 92 -2.70 -3.32 7.51
C ASN A 92 -3.12 -3.72 6.10
N GLU A 93 -4.43 -3.63 5.82
CA GLU A 93 -5.03 -3.97 4.52
C GLU A 93 -5.21 -2.71 3.69
N PHE A 94 -4.75 -2.79 2.44
CA PHE A 94 -4.92 -1.76 1.42
C PHE A 94 -5.55 -2.42 0.20
N MET A 95 -6.73 -1.92 -0.18
CA MET A 95 -7.38 -2.28 -1.44
C MET A 95 -7.12 -1.16 -2.42
N VAL A 96 -6.46 -1.47 -3.52
CA VAL A 96 -6.07 -0.52 -4.56
C VAL A 96 -6.89 -0.84 -5.81
N THR A 97 -7.53 0.17 -6.39
CA THR A 97 -8.20 0.07 -7.68
C THR A 97 -7.70 1.16 -8.61
N PHE A 98 -7.51 0.85 -9.89
CA PHE A 98 -7.04 1.80 -10.89
C PHE A 98 -7.44 1.36 -12.29
N PHE A 99 -7.36 2.28 -13.25
CA PHE A 99 -7.56 1.98 -14.65
C PHE A 99 -6.22 1.96 -15.40
N ILE A 100 -6.10 1.02 -16.35
CA ILE A 100 -5.12 1.10 -17.45
C ILE A 100 -5.95 1.15 -18.73
N GLY A 101 -5.98 2.32 -19.38
CA GLY A 101 -6.93 2.60 -20.45
C GLY A 101 -8.38 2.42 -19.98
N ASN A 102 -9.14 1.54 -20.63
CA ASN A 102 -10.55 1.30 -20.31
C ASN A 102 -10.79 0.12 -19.34
N THR A 103 -9.72 -0.54 -18.87
CA THR A 103 -9.84 -1.71 -18.01
C THR A 103 -9.60 -1.33 -16.56
N LEU A 104 -10.56 -1.68 -15.69
CA LEU A 104 -10.42 -1.55 -14.23
C LEU A 104 -9.65 -2.74 -13.67
N TYR A 105 -8.68 -2.45 -12.82
CA TYR A 105 -7.91 -3.39 -12.03
C TYR A 105 -8.19 -3.17 -10.56
N ASP A 106 -8.19 -4.25 -9.78
CA ASP A 106 -8.24 -4.20 -8.33
C ASP A 106 -7.27 -5.21 -7.72
N LYS A 107 -6.64 -4.82 -6.62
CA LYS A 107 -5.77 -5.71 -5.86
C LYS A 107 -5.81 -5.38 -4.39
N LYS A 108 -5.75 -6.43 -3.57
CA LYS A 108 -5.66 -6.32 -2.13
C LYS A 108 -4.24 -6.66 -1.68
N PHE A 109 -3.66 -5.75 -0.93
CA PHE A 109 -2.36 -5.91 -0.27
C PHE A 109 -2.57 -5.95 1.24
N ILE A 110 -1.83 -6.82 1.92
CA ILE A 110 -1.87 -6.91 3.38
C ILE A 110 -0.44 -6.99 3.92
N PHE A 111 -0.02 -5.92 4.60
CA PHE A 111 1.11 -6.03 5.50
C PHE A 111 0.64 -6.79 6.74
N LYS A 112 1.07 -8.05 6.87
CA LYS A 112 0.71 -8.88 8.03
C LYS A 112 1.23 -8.25 9.32
N SER A 113 0.58 -8.58 10.43
CA SER A 113 1.03 -8.21 11.78
C SER A 113 2.55 -8.40 11.94
N ASN A 114 3.23 -7.35 12.40
CA ASN A 114 4.68 -7.28 12.62
C ASN A 114 5.56 -7.46 11.37
N LEU A 115 4.99 -7.49 10.16
CA LEU A 115 5.77 -7.59 8.93
C LEU A 115 6.62 -6.33 8.69
N ILE A 116 6.03 -5.15 8.94
CA ILE A 116 6.71 -3.86 8.82
C ILE A 116 7.63 -3.67 10.02
N ASN A 117 8.92 -3.92 9.81
CA ASN A 117 9.97 -3.68 10.79
C ASN A 117 11.33 -3.52 10.07
N GLU A 118 12.32 -2.99 10.79
CA GLU A 118 13.64 -2.66 10.23
C GLU A 118 14.44 -3.90 9.77
N THR A 119 14.13 -5.09 10.30
CA THR A 119 14.82 -6.33 9.95
C THR A 119 14.27 -7.04 8.72
N ASN A 120 13.09 -6.62 8.25
CA ASN A 120 12.39 -7.20 7.08
C ASN A 120 12.42 -6.25 5.88
N THR A 121 13.45 -5.41 5.79
CA THR A 121 13.59 -4.42 4.72
C THR A 121 14.36 -4.98 3.53
N GLU A 122 13.98 -4.51 2.36
CA GLU A 122 14.67 -4.68 1.08
C GLU A 122 14.61 -3.36 0.30
N GLU A 123 15.51 -3.20 -0.68
CA GLU A 123 15.54 -2.01 -1.53
C GLU A 123 14.24 -1.90 -2.33
N VAL A 124 13.52 -0.79 -2.13
CA VAL A 124 12.29 -0.49 -2.86
C VAL A 124 12.65 0.10 -4.24
N PRO A 125 12.25 -0.54 -5.35
CA PRO A 125 12.48 -0.01 -6.69
C PRO A 125 11.95 1.42 -6.82
N ILE A 126 12.58 2.21 -7.70
CA ILE A 126 12.25 3.61 -8.01
C ILE A 126 12.54 4.60 -6.86
N LEU A 127 12.34 4.21 -5.60
CA LEU A 127 12.68 5.03 -4.43
C LEU A 127 14.16 4.92 -4.03
N PHE A 128 14.80 3.77 -4.28
CA PHE A 128 16.20 3.49 -3.91
C PHE A 128 16.46 3.67 -2.41
N VAL A 129 15.50 3.24 -1.59
CA VAL A 129 15.58 3.22 -0.13
C VAL A 129 15.06 1.90 0.41
N GLU A 130 15.55 1.51 1.59
CA GLU A 130 15.11 0.31 2.29
C GLU A 130 13.65 0.44 2.77
N GLY A 131 12.86 -0.59 2.53
CA GLY A 131 11.46 -0.67 2.94
C GLY A 131 10.93 -2.09 2.93
N VAL A 132 9.70 -2.27 3.39
CA VAL A 132 9.03 -3.58 3.38
C VAL A 132 8.04 -3.60 2.24
N MET A 133 8.13 -4.55 1.31
CA MET A 133 7.23 -4.63 0.16
C MET A 133 6.18 -5.74 0.30
N VAL A 134 5.01 -5.52 -0.26
CA VAL A 134 3.96 -6.54 -0.46
C VAL A 134 3.48 -6.47 -1.91
N LYS A 135 3.67 -7.56 -2.63
CA LYS A 135 3.37 -7.69 -4.06
C LYS A 135 2.09 -8.46 -4.30
#